data_AF-A0A6L4A9P4-F1
#
_entry.id   AF-A0A6L4A9P4-F1
#
_cell.length_a   1.000
_cell.length_b   1.000
_cell.length_c   1.000
_cell.angle_alpha   90.00
_cell.angle_beta   90.00
_cell.angle_gamma   90.00
#
_symmetry.space_group_name_H-M   'P 1'
#
loop_
_entity.id
_entity.type
_entity.pdbx_description
1 polymer ?
#
loop_
_entity_poly.entity_id
_entity_poly.type
_entity_poly.pdbx_seq_one_letter_code
_entity_poly.pdbx_strand_id
1 'polypeptide(L)'
;MSVKNLTTKEELFALIQKEWDALQKTLARVDRSEMEDAGVCGEWSVKDILAHLFAWQHMVLAWYAVGKCGDIPKTPSAEFNWQQLPQLNQRIYEQHHERTLEEVLGDFHASHQKMLKVINEMSAEEMFTPGYYK
;
A
#
# COMPACT_ATOMS: atom_id res chain seq x y z
N MET A 1 -0.92 11.27 -15.80
CA MET A 1 0.32 11.53 -15.02
C MET A 1 1.44 10.75 -15.69
N SER A 2 2.54 11.40 -16.05
CA SER A 2 3.72 10.68 -16.57
C SER A 2 4.31 9.87 -15.42
N VAL A 3 4.37 8.55 -15.53
CA VAL A 3 5.08 7.71 -14.57
C VAL A 3 6.55 8.11 -14.71
N LYS A 4 7.13 8.67 -13.64
CA LYS A 4 8.56 8.94 -13.60
C LYS A 4 9.27 7.60 -13.77
N ASN A 5 10.05 7.44 -14.83
CA ASN A 5 10.88 6.24 -15.01
C ASN A 5 11.99 6.29 -13.95
N LEU A 6 11.78 5.57 -12.85
CA LEU A 6 12.77 5.40 -11.79
C LEU A 6 13.78 4.35 -12.24
N THR A 7 15.07 4.66 -12.09
CA THR A 7 16.16 3.79 -12.56
C THR A 7 17.09 3.33 -11.44
N THR A 8 16.98 3.91 -10.24
CA THR A 8 17.77 3.50 -9.08
C THR A 8 16.92 3.34 -7.82
N LYS A 9 17.45 2.57 -6.85
CA LYS A 9 16.82 2.38 -5.54
C LYS A 9 16.71 3.70 -4.80
N GLU A 10 17.74 4.54 -4.89
CA GLU A 10 17.80 5.85 -4.23
C GLU A 10 16.69 6.77 -4.74
N GLU A 11 16.42 6.77 -6.05
CA GLU A 11 15.32 7.54 -6.64
C GLU A 11 13.95 7.05 -6.15
N LEU A 12 13.75 5.73 -6.06
CA LEU A 12 12.53 5.13 -5.54
C LEU A 12 12.32 5.48 -4.06
N PHE A 13 13.36 5.31 -3.23
CA PHE A 13 13.30 5.66 -1.81
C PHE A 13 13.00 7.14 -1.59
N ALA A 14 13.67 8.02 -2.32
CA ALA A 14 13.42 9.45 -2.23
C ALA A 14 11.99 9.82 -2.62
N LEU A 15 11.42 9.16 -3.64
CA LEU A 15 10.03 9.36 -4.03
C LEU A 15 9.07 8.86 -2.96
N ILE A 16 9.26 7.63 -2.46
CA ILE A 16 8.41 7.05 -1.40
C ILE A 16 8.43 7.96 -0.16
N GLN A 17 9.62 8.38 0.29
CA GLN A 17 9.75 9.25 1.46
C GLN A 17 9.06 10.60 1.23
N LYS A 18 9.25 11.22 0.06
CA LYS A 18 8.61 12.50 -0.28
C LYS A 18 7.08 12.41 -0.24
N GLU A 19 6.51 11.38 -0.87
CA GLU A 19 5.05 11.22 -0.91
C GLU A 19 4.48 10.80 0.45
N TRP A 20 5.22 10.01 1.23
CA TRP A 20 4.89 9.72 2.63
C TRP A 20 4.87 10.98 3.49
N ASP A 21 5.90 11.83 3.40
CA ASP A 21 5.96 13.08 4.15
C ASP A 21 4.83 14.05 3.76
N ALA A 22 4.48 14.09 2.47
CA ALA A 22 3.36 14.89 1.99
C ALA A 22 2.01 14.39 2.54
N LEU A 23 1.81 13.07 2.56
CA LEU A 23 0.63 12.46 3.15
C LEU A 23 0.56 12.73 4.65
N GLN A 24 1.66 12.54 5.39
CA GLN A 24 1.71 12.79 6.82
C GLN A 24 1.44 14.25 7.18
N LYS A 25 1.99 15.20 6.39
CA LYS A 25 1.68 16.63 6.54
C LYS A 25 0.21 16.94 6.29
N THR A 26 -0.44 16.19 5.40
CA THR A 26 -1.87 16.35 5.13
C THR A 26 -2.70 15.79 6.29
N LEU A 27 -2.37 14.58 6.77
CA LEU A 27 -3.05 13.93 7.90
C LEU A 27 -2.90 14.73 9.19
N ALA A 28 -1.77 15.37 9.42
CA ALA A 28 -1.52 16.23 10.60
C ALA A 28 -2.44 17.47 10.69
N ARG A 29 -3.20 17.76 9.63
CA ARG A 29 -4.15 18.88 9.57
C ARG A 29 -5.60 18.45 9.81
N VAL A 30 -5.86 17.16 9.99
CA VAL A 30 -7.19 16.59 10.19
C VAL A 30 -7.29 16.16 11.65
N ASP A 31 -8.35 16.60 12.33
CA ASP A 31 -8.56 16.18 13.71
C ASP A 31 -8.91 14.70 13.76
N ARG A 32 -8.51 14.00 14.83
CA ARG A 32 -8.72 12.54 14.94
C ARG A 32 -10.20 12.16 14.85
N SER A 33 -11.11 12.99 15.37
CA SER A 33 -12.56 12.76 15.24
C SER A 33 -13.03 12.85 13.79
N GLU A 34 -12.46 13.76 13.00
CA GLU A 34 -12.83 13.96 11.59
C GLU A 34 -12.29 12.82 10.70
N MET A 35 -11.26 12.09 11.14
CA MET A 35 -10.70 10.98 10.38
C MET A 35 -11.67 9.80 10.23
N GLU A 36 -12.69 9.71 11.09
CA GLU A 36 -13.72 8.67 11.06
C GLU A 36 -15.01 9.12 10.35
N ASP A 37 -15.10 10.41 10.01
CA ASP A 37 -16.26 10.94 9.29
C ASP A 37 -16.28 10.41 7.85
N ALA A 38 -17.40 9.79 7.47
CA ALA A 38 -17.66 9.36 6.11
C ALA A 38 -17.79 10.57 5.17
N GLY A 39 -17.54 10.37 3.87
CA GLY A 39 -17.74 11.42 2.87
C GLY A 39 -16.46 11.98 2.23
N VAL A 40 -15.28 11.53 2.65
CA VAL A 40 -13.99 11.99 2.11
C VAL A 40 -13.77 11.50 0.69
N CYS A 41 -14.15 10.25 0.41
CA CYS A 41 -14.12 9.67 -0.93
C CYS A 41 -15.34 8.78 -1.14
N GLY A 42 -16.42 9.35 -1.70
CA GLY A 42 -17.71 8.66 -1.70
C GLY A 42 -18.18 8.43 -0.27
N GLU A 43 -18.38 7.17 0.13
CA GLU A 43 -18.77 6.80 1.49
C GLU A 43 -17.58 6.62 2.44
N TRP A 44 -16.34 6.66 1.92
CA TRP A 44 -15.15 6.35 2.73
C TRP A 44 -14.72 7.54 3.58
N SER A 45 -14.32 7.23 4.81
CA SER A 45 -13.61 8.14 5.73
C SER A 45 -12.10 8.18 5.44
N VAL A 46 -11.36 9.05 6.12
CA VAL A 46 -9.88 9.04 6.07
C VAL A 46 -9.36 7.69 6.58
N LYS A 47 -9.93 7.16 7.67
CA LYS A 47 -9.61 5.85 8.23
C LYS A 47 -9.74 4.76 7.16
N ASP A 48 -10.81 4.75 6.39
CA ASP A 48 -11.04 3.72 5.36
C ASP A 48 -10.01 3.82 4.21
N ILE A 49 -9.61 5.04 3.84
CA ILE A 49 -8.55 5.26 2.86
C ILE A 49 -7.21 4.72 3.39
N LEU A 50 -6.86 5.00 4.65
CA LEU A 50 -5.63 4.47 5.26
C LEU A 50 -5.67 2.95 5.37
N ALA A 51 -6.84 2.39 5.66
CA ALA A 51 -7.04 0.95 5.67
C ALA A 51 -6.78 0.31 4.29
N HIS A 52 -7.29 0.97 3.26
CA HIS A 52 -7.04 0.57 1.88
C HIS A 52 -5.55 0.60 1.52
N LEU A 53 -4.83 1.64 1.94
CA LEU A 53 -3.39 1.77 1.67
C LEU A 53 -2.57 0.65 2.33
N PHE A 54 -2.82 0.31 3.61
CA PHE A 54 -2.06 -0.77 4.25
C PHE A 54 -2.41 -2.13 3.62
N ALA A 55 -3.66 -2.35 3.20
CA ALA A 55 -4.06 -3.60 2.55
C ALA A 55 -3.29 -3.81 1.23
N TRP A 56 -3.12 -2.77 0.42
CA TRP A 56 -2.28 -2.84 -0.79
C TRP A 56 -0.81 -3.08 -0.48
N GLN A 57 -0.25 -2.44 0.56
CA GLN A 57 1.12 -2.70 0.99
C GLN A 57 1.29 -4.17 1.42
N HIS A 58 0.34 -4.73 2.16
CA HIS A 58 0.36 -6.15 2.54
C HIS A 58 0.27 -7.09 1.33
N MET A 59 -0.58 -6.78 0.33
CA MET A 59 -0.64 -7.57 -0.89
C MET A 59 0.68 -7.55 -1.66
N VAL A 60 1.30 -6.38 -1.82
CA VAL A 60 2.63 -6.26 -2.47
C VAL A 60 3.69 -7.07 -1.73
N LEU A 61 3.73 -6.98 -0.40
CA LEU A 61 4.66 -7.77 0.43
C LEU A 61 4.43 -9.27 0.27
N ALA A 62 3.17 -9.70 0.19
CA ALA A 62 2.82 -11.11 -0.01
C ALA A 62 3.24 -11.59 -1.41
N TRP A 63 3.00 -10.80 -2.46
CA TRP A 63 3.43 -11.15 -3.81
C TRP A 63 4.96 -11.25 -3.91
N TYR A 64 5.67 -10.30 -3.30
CA TYR A 64 7.13 -10.32 -3.22
C TYR A 64 7.64 -11.58 -2.52
N ALA A 65 7.05 -11.95 -1.38
CA ALA A 65 7.45 -13.16 -0.65
C ALA A 65 7.26 -14.43 -1.49
N VAL A 66 6.15 -14.55 -2.21
CA VAL A 66 5.87 -15.69 -3.09
C VAL A 66 6.86 -15.75 -4.27
N GLY A 67 7.09 -14.62 -4.95
CA GLY A 67 8.07 -14.54 -6.04
C GLY A 67 9.49 -14.87 -5.59
N LYS A 68 9.88 -14.43 -4.40
CA LYS A 68 11.18 -14.75 -3.79
C LYS A 68 11.36 -16.25 -3.49
N CYS A 69 10.27 -16.98 -3.23
CA CYS A 69 10.28 -18.43 -3.06
C CYS A 69 10.34 -19.20 -4.39
N GLY A 70 10.27 -18.50 -5.54
CA GLY A 70 10.27 -19.11 -6.88
C GLY A 70 8.88 -19.55 -7.37
N ASP A 71 7.82 -19.12 -6.69
CA ASP A 71 6.43 -19.36 -7.07
C ASP A 71 5.81 -18.13 -7.73
N ILE A 72 4.75 -18.35 -8.52
CA ILE A 72 4.03 -17.27 -9.21
C ILE A 72 2.92 -16.71 -8.30
N PRO A 73 2.99 -15.45 -7.83
CA PRO A 73 1.95 -14.86 -7.01
C PRO A 73 0.65 -14.68 -7.80
N LYS A 74 -0.49 -15.01 -7.17
CA LYS A 74 -1.81 -14.66 -7.70
C LYS A 74 -2.08 -13.18 -7.41
N THR A 75 -2.11 -12.37 -8.45
CA THR A 75 -2.30 -10.91 -8.35
C THR A 75 -3.63 -10.47 -8.99
N PRO A 76 -4.32 -9.48 -8.40
CA PRO A 76 -4.05 -8.86 -7.10
C PRO A 76 -4.33 -9.79 -5.91
N SER A 77 -5.16 -10.82 -6.09
CA SER A 77 -5.41 -11.84 -5.06
C SER A 77 -5.76 -13.20 -5.68
N ALA A 78 -6.01 -14.20 -4.84
CA ALA A 78 -6.47 -15.51 -5.30
C ALA A 78 -7.94 -15.52 -5.77
N GLU A 79 -8.75 -14.58 -5.29
CA GLU A 79 -10.21 -14.52 -5.52
C GLU A 79 -10.59 -13.52 -6.62
N PHE A 80 -9.78 -12.47 -6.82
CA PHE A 80 -10.05 -11.37 -7.74
C PHE A 80 -8.91 -11.16 -8.73
N ASN A 81 -9.25 -10.90 -9.99
CA ASN A 81 -8.32 -10.44 -11.01
C ASN A 81 -8.32 -8.89 -11.14
N TRP A 82 -7.41 -8.33 -11.95
CA TRP A 82 -7.27 -6.88 -12.14
C TRP A 82 -8.49 -6.18 -12.78
N GLN A 83 -9.39 -6.90 -13.46
CA GLN A 83 -10.66 -6.33 -13.94
C GLN A 83 -11.71 -6.26 -12.84
N GLN A 84 -11.48 -6.95 -11.71
CA GLN A 84 -12.37 -7.02 -10.55
C GLN A 84 -11.86 -6.16 -9.38
N LEU A 85 -11.04 -5.13 -9.67
CA LEU A 85 -10.55 -4.20 -8.65
C LEU A 85 -11.67 -3.53 -7.85
N PRO A 86 -12.80 -3.10 -8.44
CA PRO A 86 -13.89 -2.53 -7.65
C PRO A 86 -14.41 -3.49 -6.57
N GLN A 87 -14.54 -4.78 -6.90
CA GLN A 87 -14.98 -5.81 -5.96
C GLN A 87 -13.93 -6.08 -4.88
N LEU A 88 -12.65 -6.12 -5.25
CA LEU A 88 -11.56 -6.24 -4.27
C LEU A 88 -11.52 -5.04 -3.32
N ASN A 89 -11.68 -3.82 -3.84
CA ASN A 89 -11.69 -2.60 -3.03
C ASN A 89 -12.87 -2.61 -2.05
N GLN A 90 -14.05 -3.02 -2.50
CA GLN A 90 -15.22 -3.20 -1.64
C GLN A 90 -14.96 -4.26 -0.55
N ARG A 91 -14.34 -5.39 -0.92
CA ARG A 91 -13.98 -6.44 0.05
C ARG A 91 -13.01 -5.94 1.12
N ILE A 92 -12.01 -5.14 0.74
CA ILE A 92 -11.06 -4.51 1.67
C ILE A 92 -11.79 -3.54 2.60
N TYR A 93 -12.70 -2.72 2.07
CA TYR A 93 -13.53 -1.82 2.87
C TYR A 93 -14.35 -2.61 3.91
N GLU A 94 -15.09 -3.63 3.48
CA GLU A 94 -15.89 -4.48 4.37
C GLU A 94 -15.05 -5.13 5.48
N GLN A 95 -13.79 -5.49 5.21
CA GLN A 95 -12.88 -6.08 6.19
C GLN A 95 -12.39 -5.10 7.26
N HIS A 96 -12.41 -3.80 7.00
CA HIS A 96 -11.70 -2.83 7.84
C HIS A 96 -12.57 -1.67 8.34
N HIS A 97 -13.73 -1.40 7.74
CA HIS A 97 -14.55 -0.24 8.07
C HIS A 97 -15.01 -0.20 9.54
N GLU A 98 -15.24 -1.36 10.18
CA GLU A 98 -15.61 -1.47 11.60
C GLU A 98 -14.43 -1.36 12.56
N ARG A 99 -13.19 -1.36 12.06
CA ARG A 99 -11.99 -1.24 12.91
C ARG A 99 -11.87 0.18 13.48
N THR A 100 -11.22 0.29 14.62
CA THR A 100 -10.96 1.59 15.25
C THR A 100 -9.90 2.38 14.47
N LEU A 101 -9.95 3.71 14.56
CA LEU A 101 -8.90 4.56 13.99
C LEU A 101 -7.49 4.18 14.47
N GLU A 102 -7.32 3.83 15.75
CA GLU A 102 -6.00 3.50 16.31
C GLU A 102 -5.42 2.22 15.71
N GLU A 103 -6.23 1.18 15.53
CA GLU A 103 -5.80 -0.06 14.88
C GLU A 103 -5.37 0.17 13.43
N VAL A 104 -6.15 0.96 12.69
CA VAL A 104 -5.86 1.27 11.28
C VAL A 104 -4.60 2.13 11.15
N LEU A 105 -4.41 3.12 12.02
CA LEU A 105 -3.19 3.93 12.04
C LEU A 105 -1.97 3.08 12.40
N GLY A 106 -2.08 2.19 13.38
CA GLY A 106 -1.02 1.26 13.74
C GLY A 106 -0.58 0.40 12.56
N ASP A 107 -1.53 -0.24 11.89
CA ASP A 107 -1.25 -1.08 10.73
C ASP A 107 -0.69 -0.28 9.55
N PHE A 108 -1.23 0.91 9.27
CA PHE A 108 -0.75 1.79 8.20
C PHE A 108 0.71 2.21 8.38
N HIS A 109 1.12 2.56 9.60
CA HIS A 109 2.52 2.88 9.86
C HIS A 109 3.41 1.63 9.80
N ALA A 110 2.96 0.52 10.37
CA ALA A 110 3.70 -0.73 10.40
C ALA A 110 3.94 -1.29 8.99
N SER A 111 2.91 -1.28 8.14
CA SER A 111 2.98 -1.76 6.76
C SER A 111 3.92 -0.90 5.92
N HIS A 112 3.91 0.42 6.10
CA HIS A 112 4.84 1.31 5.41
C HIS A 112 6.30 1.06 5.84
N GLN A 113 6.57 0.94 7.13
CA GLN A 113 7.91 0.61 7.63
C GLN A 113 8.40 -0.74 7.11
N LYS A 114 7.51 -1.74 7.07
CA LYS A 114 7.82 -3.06 6.50
C LYS A 114 8.13 -2.98 5.00
N MET A 115 7.39 -2.18 4.24
CA MET A 115 7.70 -1.91 2.83
C MET A 115 9.08 -1.30 2.66
N LEU A 116 9.42 -0.24 3.40
CA LEU A 116 10.74 0.39 3.33
C LEU A 116 11.86 -0.60 3.65
N LYS A 117 11.68 -1.42 4.69
CA LYS A 117 12.65 -2.45 5.05
C LYS A 117 12.89 -3.44 3.89
N VAL A 118 11.82 -3.96 3.29
CA VAL A 118 11.93 -4.91 2.17
C VAL A 118 12.62 -4.26 0.96
N ILE A 119 12.22 -3.05 0.57
CA ILE A 119 12.86 -2.31 -0.52
C ILE A 119 14.35 -2.08 -0.23
N ASN A 120 14.72 -1.88 1.04
CA ASN A 120 16.11 -1.63 1.42
C ASN A 120 16.96 -2.90 1.25
N GLU A 121 16.38 -4.05 1.59
CA GLU A 121 17.03 -5.36 1.50
C GLU A 121 17.15 -5.89 0.06
N MET A 122 16.30 -5.44 -0.87
CA MET A 122 16.37 -5.82 -2.29
C MET A 122 17.64 -5.29 -2.97
N SER A 123 18.25 -6.07 -3.85
CA SER A 123 19.28 -5.57 -4.78
C SER A 123 18.66 -4.70 -5.89
N ALA A 124 19.47 -3.88 -6.56
CA ALA A 124 19.02 -3.13 -7.73
C ALA A 124 18.60 -4.07 -8.87
N GLU A 125 19.30 -5.20 -9.02
CA GLU A 125 18.99 -6.23 -10.02
C GLU A 125 17.62 -6.86 -9.77
N GLU A 126 17.31 -7.25 -8.53
CA GLU A 126 15.98 -7.75 -8.13
C GLU A 126 14.86 -6.75 -8.46
N MET A 127 15.14 -5.45 -8.30
CA MET A 127 14.13 -4.40 -8.41
C MET A 127 13.87 -3.93 -9.84
N PHE A 128 14.92 -3.84 -10.66
CA PHE A 128 14.86 -3.20 -11.97
C PHE A 128 15.04 -4.17 -13.15
N THR A 129 15.21 -5.47 -12.91
CA THR A 129 15.25 -6.48 -13.98
C THR A 129 13.86 -7.07 -14.21
N PRO A 130 13.23 -6.86 -15.38
CA PRO A 130 11.97 -7.51 -15.71
C PRO A 130 12.11 -9.04 -15.70
N GLY A 131 11.17 -9.73 -15.06
CA GLY A 131 11.18 -11.20 -14.99
C GLY A 131 12.26 -11.77 -14.07
N TYR A 132 12.77 -10.99 -13.10
CA TYR A 132 13.76 -11.48 -12.13
C TYR A 132 13.25 -12.69 -11.33
N TYR A 133 12.03 -12.61 -10.80
CA TYR A 133 11.33 -13.73 -10.18
C TYR A 133 10.50 -14.46 -11.24
N LYS A 134 10.42 -15.80 -11.12
CA LYS A 134 9.75 -16.68 -12.08
C LYS A 134 8.25 -16.76 -11.89
#